data_AF-A0A517WEX0-F1
#
_entry.id   AF-A0A517WEX0-F1
#
_cell.length_a   1.000
_cell.length_b   1.000
_cell.length_c   1.000
_cell.angle_alpha   90.00
_cell.angle_beta   90.00
_cell.angle_gamma   90.00
#
_symmetry.space_group_name_H-M   'P 1'
#
loop_
_entity.id
_entity.type
_entity.pdbx_description
1 polymer ?
#
loop_
_entity_poly.entity_id
_entity_poly.type
_entity_poly.pdbx_seq_one_letter_code
_entity_poly.pdbx_strand_id
1 'polypeptide(L)' 'MPFQIPENVVIGLFVAAFSLWGLIKEKWFLAETRKGQKLTRWFGPARAVWVLRVIFLVGILFGLLLAGGLIRPIQWG' A
#
# COMPACT_ATOMS: atom_id res chain seq x y z
N MET A 1 -23.23 -19.81 12.32
CA MET A 1 -22.93 -18.41 12.69
C MET A 1 -22.17 -17.80 11.52
N PRO A 2 -22.72 -16.84 10.75
CA PRO A 2 -21.97 -16.28 9.65
C PRO A 2 -20.78 -15.52 10.25
N PHE A 3 -19.58 -15.89 9.83
CA PHE A 3 -18.33 -15.23 10.21
C PHE A 3 -18.34 -13.84 9.56
N GLN A 4 -18.97 -12.85 10.20
CA GLN A 4 -18.96 -11.48 9.74
C GLN A 4 -17.56 -10.92 9.99
N ILE A 5 -16.66 -11.13 9.03
CA ILE A 5 -15.37 -10.43 9.01
C ILE A 5 -15.72 -8.94 8.98
N PRO A 6 -15.29 -8.15 9.96
CA PRO A 6 -15.63 -6.74 9.97
C PRO A 6 -14.93 -6.05 8.79
N GLU A 7 -15.64 -5.15 8.12
CA GLU A 7 -15.26 -4.60 6.82
C GLU A 7 -13.87 -3.92 6.84
N ASN A 8 -13.53 -3.32 7.98
CA ASN A 8 -12.22 -2.74 8.26
C ASN A 8 -11.08 -3.76 8.19
N VAL A 9 -11.31 -5.00 8.62
CA VAL A 9 -10.33 -6.09 8.54
C VAL A 9 -10.12 -6.47 7.09
N VAL A 10 -11.19 -6.61 6.30
CA VAL A 10 -11.06 -6.93 4.87
C VAL A 10 -10.31 -5.82 4.13
N ILE A 11 -10.70 -4.56 4.32
CA ILE A 11 -10.07 -3.40 3.67
C ILE A 11 -8.60 -3.30 4.11
N GLY A 12 -8.31 -3.43 5.40
CA GLY A 12 -6.96 -3.38 5.95
C GLY A 12 -6.05 -4.47 5.37
N LEU A 13 -6.56 -5.71 5.27
CA LEU A 13 -5.84 -6.84 4.70
C LEU A 13 -5.58 -6.65 3.21
N PHE A 14 -6.58 -6.16 2.44
CA PHE A 14 -6.41 -5.83 1.03
C PHE A 14 -5.36 -4.75 0.82
N VAL A 15 -5.40 -3.67 1.59
CA VAL A 15 -4.42 -2.56 1.52
C VAL A 15 -3.02 -3.05 1.88
N ALA A 16 -2.90 -3.83 2.94
CA ALA A 16 -1.61 -4.40 3.36
C ALA A 16 -1.05 -5.35 2.29
N ALA A 17 -1.87 -6.27 1.78
CA ALA A 17 -1.46 -7.23 0.75
C ALA A 17 -1.07 -6.55 -0.57
N PHE A 18 -1.86 -5.58 -1.05
CA PHE A 18 -1.52 -4.80 -2.24
C PHE A 18 -0.24 -4.00 -2.07
N SER A 19 -0.05 -3.41 -0.88
CA SER A 19 1.16 -2.63 -0.59
C SER A 19 2.40 -3.53 -0.53
N LEU A 20 2.28 -4.73 0.05
CA LEU A 20 3.35 -5.73 0.09
C LEU A 20 3.69 -6.24 -1.32
N TRP A 21 2.66 -6.52 -2.13
CA TRP A 21 2.83 -6.91 -3.53
C TRP A 21 3.50 -5.82 -4.36
N GLY A 22 3.10 -4.57 -4.17
CA GLY A 22 3.71 -3.41 -4.80
C GLY A 22 5.17 -3.22 -4.39
N LEU A 23 5.52 -3.53 -3.14
CA LEU A 23 6.90 -3.49 -2.64
C LEU A 23 7.76 -4.61 -3.24
N ILE A 24 7.23 -5.84 -3.39
CA ILE A 24 7.93 -6.94 -4.09
C ILE A 24 8.18 -6.59 -5.57
N LYS A 25 7.21 -5.93 -6.20
CA LYS A 25 7.27 -5.54 -7.62
C LYS A 25 7.80 -4.12 -7.84
N GLU A 26 8.39 -3.48 -6.83
CA GLU A 26 8.79 -2.06 -6.88
C GLU A 26 9.72 -1.75 -8.08
N LYS A 27 10.68 -2.64 -8.36
CA LYS A 27 11.60 -2.49 -9.50
C LYS A 27 10.90 -2.68 -10.84
N TRP A 28 9.97 -3.63 -10.91
CA TRP A 28 9.16 -3.87 -12.11
C TRP A 28 8.22 -2.69 -12.36
N PHE A 29 7.63 -2.12 -11.32
CA PHE A 29 6.74 -0.97 -11.42
C PHE A 29 7.48 0.28 -11.93
N LEU A 30 8.69 0.52 -11.46
CA LEU A 30 9.53 1.64 -11.91
C LEU A 30 10.05 1.46 -13.34
N ALA A 31 10.30 0.21 -13.76
CA ALA A 31 10.77 -0.10 -15.10
C ALA A 31 9.63 -0.10 -16.15
N GLU A 32 8.48 -0.66 -15.81
CA GLU A 32 7.40 -0.94 -16.76
C GLU A 32 6.39 0.21 -16.88
N THR A 33 6.14 0.95 -15.79
CA THR A 33 5.12 2.00 -15.82
C THR A 33 5.69 3.36 -16.24
N ARG A 34 5.00 4.05 -17.16
CA ARG A 34 5.34 5.44 -17.55
C ARG A 34 5.43 6.39 -16.36
N LYS A 35 4.62 6.17 -15.32
CA LYS A 35 4.64 6.97 -14.08
C LYS A 35 5.89 6.67 -13.24
N GLY A 36 6.25 5.40 -13.13
CA GLY A 36 7.49 4.96 -12.47
C GLY A 36 8.73 5.51 -13.16
N GLN A 37 8.79 5.45 -14.49
CA GLN A 37 9.88 6.06 -15.26
C GLN A 37 9.95 7.58 -15.08
N LYS A 38 8.81 8.29 -15.04
CA LYS A 38 8.77 9.74 -14.79
C LYS A 38 9.29 10.09 -13.40
N LEU A 39 8.95 9.28 -12.40
CA LEU A 39 9.42 9.43 -11.02
C LEU A 39 10.93 9.16 -10.89
N THR A 40 11.42 8.09 -11.54
CA THR A 40 12.85 7.77 -11.68
C THR A 40 13.61 8.92 -12.36
N ARG A 41 13.00 9.59 -13.34
CA ARG A 41 13.60 10.74 -14.04
C ARG A 41 13.68 12.00 -13.17
N TRP A 42 12.71 12.21 -12.28
CA TRP A 42 12.66 13.38 -11.40
C TRP A 42 13.54 13.23 -10.14
N PHE A 43 13.54 12.05 -9.52
CA PHE A 43 14.23 11.83 -8.23
C PHE A 43 15.56 11.08 -8.37
N GLY A 44 15.81 10.46 -9.53
CA GLY A 44 16.93 9.54 -9.75
C GLY A 44 16.57 8.09 -9.38
N PRO A 45 17.22 7.10 -10.01
CA PRO A 45 16.81 5.69 -9.93
C PRO A 45 16.87 5.12 -8.51
N ALA A 46 17.87 5.50 -7.72
CA ALA A 46 18.01 5.01 -6.34
C ALA A 46 16.98 5.66 -5.38
N ARG A 47 16.72 6.97 -5.53
CA ARG A 47 15.76 7.69 -4.68
C ARG A 47 14.32 7.37 -5.03
N ALA A 48 13.99 7.15 -6.30
CA ALA A 48 12.63 6.78 -6.72
C ALA A 48 12.19 5.43 -6.13
N VAL A 49 13.10 4.45 -6.08
CA VAL A 49 12.88 3.18 -5.36
C VAL A 49 12.59 3.45 -3.88
N TRP A 50 13.42 4.26 -3.24
CA TRP A 50 13.26 4.57 -1.81
C TRP A 50 11.93 5.27 -1.50
N VAL A 51 11.53 6.24 -2.32
CA VAL A 51 10.23 6.93 -2.19
C VAL A 51 9.06 5.95 -2.35
N LEU A 52 9.12 5.09 -3.37
CA LEU A 52 8.05 4.12 -3.61
C LEU A 52 7.96 3.10 -2.47
N ARG A 53 9.11 2.67 -1.95
CA ARG A 53 9.21 1.76 -0.80
C ARG A 53 8.65 2.38 0.47
N VAL A 54 8.90 3.67 0.72
CA VAL A 54 8.30 4.41 1.85
C VAL A 54 6.78 4.48 1.70
N ILE A 55 6.27 4.80 0.51
CA ILE A 55 4.81 4.85 0.26
C ILE A 55 4.16 3.50 0.55
N PHE A 56 4.76 2.40 0.06
CA PHE A 56 4.24 1.06 0.32
C PHE A 56 4.38 0.66 1.80
N LEU A 57 5.47 1.01 2.48
CA LEU A 57 5.61 0.78 3.93
C LEU A 57 4.53 1.51 4.73
N VAL A 58 4.25 2.77 4.40
CA VAL A 58 3.17 3.55 5.01
C VAL A 58 1.82 2.89 4.72
N GLY A 59 1.60 2.40 3.50
CA GLY A 59 0.40 1.63 3.13
C GLY A 59 0.22 0.35 3.94
N ILE A 60 1.30 -0.42 4.15
CA ILE A 60 1.31 -1.61 5.02
C ILE A 60 0.97 -1.22 6.46
N LEU A 61 1.58 -0.15 6.98
CA LEU A 61 1.33 0.34 8.33
C LEU A 61 -0.14 0.72 8.53
N PHE A 62 -0.70 1.46 7.57
CA PHE A 62 -2.12 1.83 7.56
C PHE A 62 -3.04 0.62 7.44
N GLY A 63 -2.72 -0.33 6.56
CA GLY A 63 -3.47 -1.58 6.41
C GLY A 63 -3.49 -2.42 7.69
N LEU A 64 -2.35 -2.50 8.38
CA LEU A 64 -2.23 -3.16 9.69
C LEU A 64 -3.03 -2.43 10.78
N LEU A 65 -2.99 -1.09 10.81
CA LEU A 65 -3.79 -0.31 11.76
C LEU A 65 -5.30 -0.46 11.53
N LEU A 66 -5.74 -0.53 10.27
CA LEU A 66 -7.13 -0.81 9.90
C LEU A 66 -7.53 -2.24 10.29
N ALA A 67 -6.69 -3.23 9.96
CA ALA A 67 -6.94 -4.63 10.29
C ALA A 67 -6.89 -4.91 11.80
N GLY A 68 -6.05 -4.19 12.54
CA GLY A 68 -6.00 -4.24 14.00
C GLY A 68 -7.17 -3.56 14.70
N GLY A 69 -8.10 -2.93 13.95
CA GLY A 69 -9.25 -2.23 14.51
C GLY A 69 -8.88 -0.94 15.26
N LEU A 70 -7.62 -0.48 15.18
CA LEU A 70 -7.16 0.80 15.71
C LEU A 70 -7.77 1.98 14.95
N ILE A 71 -7.93 1.83 13.63
CA ILE A 71 -8.61 2.79 12.77
C ILE A 71 -9.98 2.22 12.41
N ARG A 72 -11.04 2.91 12.81
CA ARG A 72 -12.40 2.61 12.37
C ARG A 72 -12.71 3.42 11.11
N PRO A 73 -13.17 2.80 10.01
CA PRO A 73 -13.63 3.56 8.85
C PRO A 73 -14.75 4.50 9.30
N ILE A 74 -14.71 5.74 8.82
CA ILE A 74 -15.77 6.72 9.08
C ILE A 74 -17.07 6.12 8.55
N GLN A 75 -17.99 5.82 9.46
CA GLN A 75 -19.35 5.45 9.12
C GLN A 75 -20.11 6.75 8.87
N TRP A 76 -20.26 7.10 7.60
CA TRP A 76 -21.23 8.11 7.19
C TRP A 76 -22.61 7.47 7.34
N GLY A 77 -23.25 7.75 8.48
CA GLY A 77 -24.63 7.34 8.79
C GLY A 77 -25.65 8.22 8.08
#